data_AF-A0A3C1Q518-F1
#
_entry.id   AF-A0A3C1Q518-F1
#
_cell.length_a   1.000
_cell.length_b   1.000
_cell.length_c   1.000
_cell.angle_alpha   90.00
_cell.angle_beta   90.00
_cell.angle_gamma   90.00
#
_symmetry.space_group_name_H-M   'P 1'
#
loop_
_entity.id
_entity.type
_entity.pdbx_description
1 polymer ?
#
loop_
_entity_poly.entity_id
_entity_poly.type
_entity_poly.pdbx_seq_one_letter_code
_entity_poly.pdbx_strand_id
1 'polypeptide(L)'
;MNPNPFLTQNRRSFLQKSGFGLGSAALASMINQDAAAADDDPLVKLGLHHAPKAKRVIYIHMVGAPSHLDLFDFKPELQKRTGELCPDEFFDLNQLAFIREQPNLLGTPKDER
;
A
#
# COMPACT_ATOMS: atom_id res chain seq x y z
N MET A 1 57.56 10.04 34.13
CA MET A 1 57.64 10.12 32.66
C MET A 1 56.23 10.40 32.15
N ASN A 2 55.89 11.66 31.88
CA ASN A 2 54.55 12.02 31.40
C ASN A 2 54.45 11.72 29.90
N PRO A 3 53.50 10.88 29.45
CA PRO A 3 53.29 10.66 28.02
C PRO A 3 52.79 11.96 27.38
N ASN A 4 53.48 12.41 26.33
CA ASN A 4 53.13 13.62 25.60
C ASN A 4 51.74 13.45 24.94
N PRO A 5 50.74 14.32 25.25
CA PRO A 5 49.36 14.17 24.75
C PRO A 5 49.24 14.30 23.23
N PHE A 6 50.26 14.86 22.59
CA PHE A 6 50.33 15.09 21.15
C PHE A 6 50.67 13.82 20.34
N LEU A 7 51.28 12.79 20.95
CA LEU A 7 51.57 11.52 20.26
C LEU A 7 50.31 10.66 20.07
N THR A 8 49.25 10.93 20.83
CA THR A 8 47.96 10.22 20.77
C THR A 8 46.96 10.84 19.78
N GLN A 9 47.24 12.01 19.20
CA GLN A 9 46.38 12.67 18.20
C GLN A 9 46.88 12.41 16.77
N ASN A 10 46.79 11.16 16.33
CA ASN A 10 47.05 10.82 14.93
C ASN A 10 45.86 11.24 14.03
N ARG A 11 46.10 11.54 12.74
CA ARG A 11 45.07 11.92 11.75
C ARG A 11 43.87 10.97 11.74
N ARG A 12 44.13 9.67 11.96
CA ARG A 12 43.09 8.63 12.09
C ARG A 12 42.17 8.86 13.29
N SER A 13 42.70 9.23 14.47
CA SER A 13 41.90 9.51 15.66
C SER A 13 41.07 10.79 15.50
N PHE A 14 41.63 11.80 14.81
CA PHE A 14 40.89 13.00 14.46
C PHE A 14 39.71 12.69 13.53
N LEU A 15 39.94 11.96 12.43
CA LEU A 15 38.86 11.58 11.49
C LEU A 15 37.81 10.67 12.14
N GLN A 16 38.22 9.74 13.01
CA GLN A 16 37.29 8.89 13.77
C GLN A 16 36.39 9.70 14.72
N LYS A 17 36.92 10.74 15.36
CA LYS A 17 36.13 11.57 16.29
C LYS A 17 35.25 12.60 15.55
N SER A 18 35.74 13.16 14.46
CA SER A 18 35.02 14.19 13.68
C SER A 18 33.90 13.61 12.81
N GLY A 19 33.98 12.34 12.40
CA GLY A 19 32.95 11.69 11.57
C GLY A 19 31.58 11.61 12.23
N PHE A 20 31.51 11.40 13.55
CA PHE A 20 30.25 11.40 14.29
C PHE A 20 29.57 12.78 14.30
N GLY A 21 30.34 13.86 14.40
CA GLY A 21 29.82 15.23 14.38
C GLY A 21 29.17 15.57 13.03
N LEU A 22 29.91 15.38 11.94
CA LEU A 22 29.41 15.69 10.59
C LEU A 22 28.27 14.76 10.17
N GLY A 23 28.35 13.47 10.51
CA GLY A 23 27.27 12.51 10.23
C GLY A 23 25.98 12.84 10.99
N SER A 24 26.08 13.24 12.26
CA SER A 24 24.91 13.66 13.03
C SER A 24 24.26 14.94 12.48
N ALA A 25 25.05 15.90 12.01
CA ALA A 25 24.54 17.11 11.37
C ALA A 25 23.84 16.80 10.02
N ALA A 26 24.41 15.90 9.22
CA ALA A 26 23.80 15.45 7.97
C ALA A 26 22.47 14.71 8.22
N LEU A 27 22.44 13.81 9.21
CA LEU A 27 21.23 13.09 9.61
C LEU A 27 20.15 14.05 10.14
N ALA A 28 20.53 15.03 10.97
CA ALA A 28 19.62 16.05 11.46
C ALA A 28 19.06 16.92 10.32
N SER A 29 19.85 17.17 9.26
CA SER A 29 19.37 17.87 8.07
C SER A 29 18.35 17.04 7.28
N MET A 30 18.58 15.73 7.12
CA MET A 30 17.66 14.84 6.42
C MET A 30 16.34 14.66 7.20
N ILE A 31 16.41 14.43 8.52
CA ILE A 31 15.21 14.31 9.37
C ILE A 31 14.39 15.60 9.36
N ASN A 32 15.03 16.78 9.36
CA ASN A 32 14.30 18.05 9.27
C ASN A 32 13.64 18.25 7.89
N GLN A 33 14.24 17.76 6.80
CA GLN A 33 13.61 17.79 5.48
C GLN A 33 12.38 16.89 5.41
N ASP A 34 12.46 15.68 5.96
CA ASP A 34 11.33 14.75 6.02
C ASP A 34 10.21 15.28 6.94
N ALA A 35 10.58 15.90 8.07
CA ALA A 35 9.60 16.52 8.98
C ALA A 35 8.93 17.76 8.38
N ALA A 36 9.65 18.55 7.58
CA ALA A 36 9.07 19.68 6.85
C ALA A 36 8.15 19.23 5.70
N ALA A 37 8.48 18.13 5.02
CA ALA A 37 7.66 17.56 3.96
C ALA A 37 6.32 16.98 4.46
N ALA A 38 6.25 16.54 5.72
CA ALA A 38 5.00 16.11 6.36
C ALA A 38 4.01 17.25 6.63
N ASP A 39 4.50 18.50 6.66
CA ASP A 39 3.69 19.68 6.95
C ASP A 39 3.24 20.41 5.66
N ASP A 40 3.81 20.10 4.49
CA ASP A 40 3.51 20.82 3.23
C ASP A 40 2.35 20.25 2.41
N ASP A 41 1.57 19.31 2.95
CA ASP A 41 0.29 18.97 2.35
C ASP A 41 -0.73 20.09 2.69
N PRO A 42 -1.16 20.91 1.71
CA PRO A 42 -2.12 21.98 1.96
C PRO A 42 -3.45 21.45 2.53
N LEU A 43 -3.78 20.17 2.32
CA LEU A 43 -4.96 19.54 2.93
C LEU A 43 -4.78 19.24 4.42
N VAL A 44 -3.55 18.99 4.87
CA VAL A 44 -3.22 18.75 6.29
C VAL A 44 -3.16 20.08 7.04
N LYS A 45 -2.53 21.12 6.46
CA LYS A 45 -2.43 22.47 7.07
C LYS A 45 -3.76 23.19 7.21
N LEU A 46 -4.67 23.00 6.26
CA LEU A 46 -5.96 23.68 6.31
C LEU A 46 -6.83 23.15 7.45
N GLY A 47 -6.62 21.88 7.83
CA GLY A 47 -7.55 21.15 8.69
C GLY A 47 -8.96 21.13 8.08
N LEU A 48 -9.79 20.18 8.48
CA LEU A 48 -11.21 20.39 8.25
C LEU A 48 -11.66 21.47 9.24
N HIS A 49 -12.25 22.57 8.77
CA HIS A 49 -12.85 23.62 9.63
C HIS A 49 -13.79 23.04 10.71
N HIS A 50 -14.30 21.83 10.48
CA HIS A 50 -15.06 21.03 11.43
C HIS A 50 -14.50 19.62 11.52
N ALA A 51 -14.52 19.04 12.72
CA ALA A 51 -14.22 17.62 12.88
C ALA A 51 -15.17 16.78 11.99
N PRO A 52 -14.64 15.82 11.21
CA PRO A 52 -15.48 14.98 10.37
C PRO A 52 -16.47 14.19 11.23
N LYS A 53 -17.77 14.41 11.03
CA LYS A 53 -18.85 13.71 11.73
C LYS A 53 -19.83 13.12 10.73
N ALA A 54 -19.72 11.82 10.47
CA ALA A 54 -20.73 11.09 9.71
C ALA A 54 -22.01 10.95 10.54
N LYS A 55 -23.11 11.59 10.10
CA LYS A 55 -24.42 11.50 10.78
C LYS A 55 -25.22 10.26 10.35
N ARG A 56 -25.00 9.76 9.14
CA ARG A 56 -25.71 8.63 8.52
C ARG A 56 -24.77 7.90 7.57
N VAL A 57 -24.87 6.58 7.55
CA VAL A 57 -24.13 5.70 6.63
C VAL A 57 -25.18 4.96 5.80
N ILE A 58 -25.10 5.08 4.47
CA ILE A 58 -25.92 4.27 3.56
C ILE A 58 -25.07 3.08 3.13
N TYR A 59 -25.42 1.89 3.62
CA TYR A 59 -24.77 0.64 3.26
C TYR A 59 -25.71 -0.17 2.36
N ILE A 60 -25.30 -0.40 1.12
CA ILE A 60 -26.09 -1.16 0.14
C ILE A 60 -25.37 -2.50 -0.09
N HIS A 61 -25.98 -3.59 0.35
CA HIS A 61 -25.53 -4.95 0.05
C HIS A 61 -26.35 -5.49 -1.12
N MET A 62 -25.74 -5.52 -2.31
CA MET A 62 -26.36 -6.06 -3.51
C MET A 62 -25.98 -7.53 -3.68
N VAL A 63 -26.97 -8.41 -3.62
CA VAL A 63 -26.78 -9.83 -3.91
C VAL A 63 -26.57 -9.97 -5.42
N GLY A 64 -25.44 -10.57 -5.82
CA GLY A 64 -25.10 -10.81 -7.23
C GLY A 64 -24.22 -9.73 -7.89
N ALA A 65 -23.75 -8.73 -7.15
CA ALA A 65 -22.68 -7.86 -7.63
C ALA A 65 -21.34 -8.62 -7.64
N PRO A 66 -20.44 -8.35 -8.60
CA PRO A 66 -19.08 -8.88 -8.56
C PRO A 66 -18.42 -8.48 -7.24
N SER A 67 -17.70 -9.40 -6.61
CA SER A 67 -16.97 -9.10 -5.39
C SER A 67 -15.95 -7.99 -5.66
N HIS A 68 -15.54 -7.22 -4.63
CA HIS A 68 -14.47 -6.23 -4.79
C HIS A 68 -13.18 -6.85 -5.35
N LEU A 69 -12.95 -8.15 -5.08
CA LEU A 69 -11.83 -8.92 -5.60
C LEU A 69 -12.02 -9.27 -7.08
N ASP A 70 -13.25 -9.37 -7.57
CA ASP A 70 -13.53 -9.68 -8.98
C ASP A 70 -13.53 -8.48 -9.91
N LEU A 71 -13.61 -7.26 -9.37
CA LEU A 71 -13.75 -6.04 -10.17
C LEU A 71 -12.51 -5.67 -10.99
N PHE A 72 -11.31 -5.88 -10.43
CA PHE A 72 -10.07 -5.33 -11.01
C PHE A 72 -9.01 -6.37 -11.34
N ASP A 73 -9.25 -7.63 -11.00
CA ASP A 73 -8.30 -8.69 -11.30
C ASP A 73 -8.46 -9.19 -12.73
N PHE A 74 -7.36 -9.11 -13.48
CA PHE A 74 -7.28 -9.70 -14.81
C PHE A 74 -7.23 -11.24 -14.70
N LYS A 75 -8.25 -11.91 -15.26
CA LYS A 75 -8.40 -13.37 -15.21
C LYS A 75 -8.29 -13.96 -16.63
N PRO A 76 -7.05 -14.16 -17.15
CA PRO A 76 -6.84 -14.55 -18.56
C PRO A 76 -7.42 -15.92 -18.89
N GLU A 77 -7.39 -16.86 -17.95
CA GLU A 77 -7.95 -18.19 -18.17
C GLU A 77 -9.48 -18.15 -18.23
N LEU A 78 -10.11 -17.37 -17.34
CA LEU A 78 -11.56 -17.18 -17.34
C LEU A 78 -12.04 -16.50 -18.63
N GLN A 79 -11.25 -15.56 -19.18
CA GLN A 79 -11.54 -14.97 -20.49
C GLN A 79 -11.51 -16.01 -21.61
N LYS A 80 -10.50 -16.89 -21.63
CA LYS A 80 -10.38 -17.95 -22.66
C LYS A 80 -11.56 -18.92 -22.63
N ARG A 81 -12.09 -19.20 -21.45
CA ARG A 81 -13.18 -20.17 -21.22
C ARG A 81 -14.57 -19.53 -21.19
N THR A 82 -14.69 -18.27 -21.63
CA THR A 82 -15.98 -17.57 -21.65
C THR A 82 -16.98 -18.34 -22.52
N GLY A 83 -18.14 -18.67 -21.95
CA GLY A 83 -19.20 -19.42 -22.62
C GLY A 83 -19.11 -20.95 -22.47
N GLU A 84 -18.03 -21.49 -21.90
CA GLU A 84 -17.95 -22.90 -21.52
C GLU A 84 -18.75 -23.16 -20.23
N LEU A 85 -19.25 -24.38 -20.04
CA LEU A 85 -19.89 -24.78 -18.79
C LEU A 85 -18.90 -24.72 -17.63
N CYS A 86 -19.36 -24.27 -16.46
CA CYS A 86 -18.57 -24.29 -15.23
C CYS A 86 -18.21 -25.74 -14.86
N PRO A 87 -16.95 -26.09 -14.57
CA PRO A 87 -16.57 -27.47 -14.24
C PRO A 87 -17.32 -28.02 -13.01
N ASP A 88 -17.69 -29.30 -13.06
CA ASP A 88 -18.48 -29.98 -12.02
C ASP A 88 -17.86 -29.84 -10.63
N GLU A 89 -16.52 -29.90 -10.54
CA GLU A 89 -15.76 -29.73 -9.30
C GLU A 89 -16.09 -28.42 -8.57
N PHE A 90 -16.36 -27.34 -9.30
CA PHE A 90 -16.70 -26.04 -8.69
C PHE A 90 -18.19 -25.89 -8.39
N PHE A 91 -19.04 -26.62 -9.12
CA PHE A 91 -20.49 -26.58 -8.98
C PHE A 91 -20.98 -27.44 -7.80
N ASP A 92 -20.43 -28.65 -7.65
CA ASP A 92 -20.86 -29.60 -6.62
C ASP A 92 -20.35 -29.23 -5.21
N LEU A 93 -19.19 -28.57 -5.14
CA LEU A 93 -18.58 -28.15 -3.86
C LEU A 93 -19.24 -26.91 -3.25
N ASN A 94 -19.93 -26.10 -4.06
CA ASN A 94 -20.47 -24.82 -3.61
C ASN A 94 -21.99 -24.82 -3.74
N GLN A 95 -22.71 -24.75 -2.61
CA GLN A 95 -24.13 -24.40 -2.63
C GLN A 95 -24.28 -22.94 -3.07
N LEU A 96 -24.36 -22.75 -4.39
CA LEU A 96 -24.64 -21.46 -4.99
C LEU A 96 -26.13 -21.14 -4.78
N ALA A 97 -26.42 -20.19 -3.90
CA ALA A 97 -27.77 -19.92 -3.38
C ALA A 97 -28.86 -19.70 -4.44
N PHE A 98 -28.49 -19.30 -5.66
CA PHE A 98 -29.43 -18.95 -6.74
C PHE A 98 -29.24 -19.75 -8.03
N ILE A 99 -28.22 -20.59 -8.12
CA ILE A 99 -27.85 -21.28 -9.35
C ILE A 99 -28.37 -22.71 -9.26
N ARG A 100 -29.42 -23.01 -10.04
CA ARG A 100 -30.10 -24.31 -10.05
C ARG A 100 -29.59 -25.24 -11.14
N GLU A 101 -28.99 -24.67 -12.18
CA GLU A 101 -28.44 -25.36 -13.34
C GLU A 101 -26.99 -24.90 -13.53
N GLN A 102 -26.18 -25.75 -14.16
CA GLN A 102 -24.77 -25.48 -14.36
C GLN A 102 -24.59 -24.23 -15.25
N PRO A 103 -24.00 -23.13 -14.71
CA PRO A 103 -23.91 -21.88 -15.42
C PRO A 103 -22.74 -21.90 -16.40
N ASN A 104 -22.80 -21.04 -17.42
CA ASN A 104 -21.65 -20.76 -18.27
C ASN A 104 -20.65 -19.85 -17.54
N LEU A 105 -19.37 -20.09 -17.75
CA LEU A 105 -18.29 -19.21 -17.30
C LEU A 105 -18.36 -17.88 -18.03
N LEU A 106 -18.21 -16.78 -17.27
CA LEU A 106 -18.18 -15.43 -17.81
C LEU A 106 -16.83 -14.78 -17.52
N GLY A 107 -16.07 -14.49 -18.58
CA GLY A 107 -14.84 -13.71 -18.49
C GLY A 107 -15.10 -12.26 -18.11
N THR A 108 -14.14 -11.64 -17.42
CA THR A 108 -14.15 -10.18 -17.20
C THR A 108 -14.08 -9.44 -18.55
N PRO A 109 -14.94 -8.42 -18.78
CA PRO A 109 -14.91 -7.63 -20.01
C PRO A 109 -13.53 -7.02 -20.24
N LYS A 110 -13.00 -7.12 -21.46
CA LYS A 110 -11.82 -6.35 -21.87
C LYS A 110 -12.28 -4.95 -22.23
N ASP A 111 -12.05 -3.99 -21.35
CA ASP A 111 -12.15 -2.58 -21.73
C ASP A 111 -10.92 -2.27 -22.59
N GLU A 112 -11.09 -2.16 -23.91
CA GLU A 112 -10.02 -1.73 -24.85
C GLU A 112 -9.82 -0.20 -24.81
N ARG A 113 -9.94 0.42 -23.62
CA ARG A 113 -9.75 1.85 -23.43
C ARG A 113 -8.28 2.22 -23.23
#